data_AF-A0A1M5VWW3-F1
#
_entry.id   AF-A0A1M5VWW3-F1
#
_cell.length_a   1.000
_cell.length_b   1.000
_cell.length_c   1.000
_cell.angle_alpha   90.00
_cell.angle_beta   90.00
_cell.angle_gamma   90.00
#
_symmetry.space_group_name_H-M   'P 1'
#
loop_
_entity.id
_entity.type
_entity.pdbx_description
1 polymer ?
#
loop_
_entity_poly.entity_id
_entity_poly.type
_entity_poly.pdbx_seq_one_letter_code
_entity_poly.pdbx_strand_id
1 'polypeptide(L)'
;MNNLNLDNILSNRLDKDFLIQLFQEQKEVHTAAIQVALSNKQPQAWRATWILTHCTSKNDSRIIPYISNFIEKIPKQKDGQQRETIKILDKMKLNDEQEGKLFDICMSIWENLAKAPAVRYLAFKFIHKTCQKYPELSGEMSFISQDQYLETLSPGIQKNVKKIIKTGK
;
A
#
# COMPACT_ATOMS: atom_id res chain seq x y z
N MET A 1 3.53 32.61 11.26
CA MET A 1 3.03 31.31 10.76
C MET A 1 3.35 31.22 9.29
N ASN A 2 4.48 30.63 8.92
CA ASN A 2 4.77 30.37 7.51
C ASN A 2 3.83 29.24 7.06
N ASN A 3 2.88 29.57 6.18
CA ASN A 3 2.12 28.58 5.44
C ASN A 3 3.13 27.78 4.61
N LEU A 4 3.57 26.62 5.12
CA LEU A 4 4.30 25.67 4.31
C LEU A 4 3.41 25.34 3.11
N ASN A 5 3.83 25.78 1.93
CA ASN A 5 3.13 25.46 0.69
C ASN A 5 3.43 23.99 0.35
N LEU A 6 2.67 23.09 0.97
CA LEU A 6 2.81 21.64 0.84
C LEU A 6 2.73 21.21 -0.63
N ASP A 7 1.91 21.88 -1.43
CA ASP A 7 1.79 21.64 -2.86
C ASP A 7 3.10 21.90 -3.60
N ASN A 8 3.80 22.99 -3.30
CA ASN A 8 5.10 23.31 -3.89
C ASN A 8 6.18 22.31 -3.42
N ILE A 9 6.17 21.97 -2.13
CA ILE A 9 7.08 20.97 -1.54
C ILE A 9 6.93 19.61 -2.23
N LEU A 10 5.68 19.15 -2.38
CA LEU A 10 5.38 17.90 -3.06
C LEU A 10 5.53 17.99 -4.58
N SER A 11 5.76 19.16 -5.18
CA SER A 11 5.93 19.30 -6.62
C SER A 11 7.40 19.18 -7.05
N ASN A 12 8.35 19.51 -6.17
CA ASN A 12 9.78 19.53 -6.47
C ASN A 12 10.52 18.25 -6.06
N ARG A 13 11.70 18.02 -6.66
CA ARG A 13 12.64 16.98 -6.21
C ARG A 13 13.35 17.49 -4.97
N LEU A 14 12.79 17.19 -3.80
CA LEU A 14 13.37 17.55 -2.51
C LEU A 14 14.07 16.35 -1.86
N ASP A 15 15.00 16.65 -0.96
CA ASP A 15 15.72 15.64 -0.17
C ASP A 15 14.71 14.79 0.62
N LYS A 16 14.83 13.46 0.46
CA LYS A 16 13.95 12.48 1.09
C LYS A 16 14.00 12.61 2.62
N ASP A 17 15.18 12.75 3.20
CA ASP A 17 15.36 12.70 4.64
C ASP A 17 14.81 13.98 5.28
N PHE A 18 14.99 15.12 4.60
CA PHE A 18 14.35 16.38 4.97
C PHE A 18 12.81 16.28 4.95
N LEU A 19 12.23 15.71 3.89
CA LEU A 19 10.78 15.53 3.79
C LEU A 19 10.23 14.60 4.87
N ILE A 20 10.94 13.52 5.17
CA ILE A 20 10.54 12.58 6.22
C ILE A 20 10.60 13.28 7.58
N GLN A 21 11.69 13.97 7.89
CA GLN A 21 11.84 14.69 9.15
C GLN A 21 10.73 15.74 9.33
N LEU A 22 10.49 16.56 8.30
CA LEU A 22 9.46 17.60 8.31
C LEU A 22 8.05 17.03 8.58
N PHE A 23 7.70 15.89 7.96
CA PHE A 23 6.39 15.27 8.10
C PHE A 23 6.25 14.43 9.38
N GLN A 24 7.36 14.06 10.02
CA GLN A 24 7.38 13.38 11.30
C GLN A 24 7.25 14.36 12.48
N GLU A 25 7.96 15.48 12.42
CA GLU A 25 8.08 16.43 13.53
C GLU A 25 6.90 17.41 13.63
N GLN A 26 6.21 17.70 12.51
CA GLN A 26 5.11 18.68 12.49
C GLN A 26 3.74 18.02 12.28
N LYS A 27 2.89 18.06 13.31
CA LYS A 27 1.57 17.41 13.34
C LYS A 27 0.62 17.94 12.25
N GLU A 28 0.65 19.24 12.00
CA GLU A 28 -0.15 19.93 10.99
C GLU A 28 0.26 19.48 9.57
N VAL A 29 1.57 19.36 9.32
CA VAL A 29 2.11 18.89 8.05
C VAL A 29 1.72 17.44 7.79
N HIS A 30 1.75 16.58 8.82
CA HIS A 30 1.32 15.19 8.70
C HIS A 30 -0.16 15.06 8.32
N THR A 31 -1.04 15.84 8.98
CA THR A 31 -2.48 15.81 8.70
C THR A 31 -2.75 16.27 7.27
N ALA A 32 -2.10 17.34 6.83
CA ALA A 32 -2.20 17.82 5.46
C ALA A 32 -1.69 16.78 4.44
N ALA A 33 -0.63 16.03 4.76
CA ALA A 33 -0.12 14.93 3.93
C ALA A 33 -1.15 13.83 3.71
N ILE A 34 -1.89 13.44 4.74
CA ILE A 34 -2.98 12.45 4.65
C ILE A 34 -4.07 12.95 3.69
N GLN A 35 -4.49 14.21 3.83
CA GLN A 35 -5.51 14.80 2.97
C GLN A 35 -5.05 14.85 1.51
N VAL A 36 -3.80 15.23 1.25
CA VAL A 36 -3.24 15.23 -0.10
C VAL A 36 -3.15 13.80 -0.65
N ALA A 37 -2.72 12.82 0.14
CA ALA A 37 -2.64 11.41 -0.26
C ALA A 37 -4.01 10.82 -0.65
N LEU A 38 -5.08 11.23 0.02
CA LEU A 38 -6.46 10.82 -0.27
C LEU A 38 -7.10 11.62 -1.43
N SER A 39 -6.48 12.71 -1.87
CA SER A 39 -6.97 13.52 -2.99
C SER A 39 -6.76 12.85 -4.36
N ASN A 40 -7.23 13.49 -5.42
CA ASN A 40 -6.96 13.08 -6.82
C ASN A 40 -5.82 13.88 -7.46
N LYS A 41 -5.13 14.75 -6.71
CA LYS A 41 -4.15 15.70 -7.25
C LYS A 41 -2.82 15.01 -7.53
N GLN A 42 -2.53 14.68 -8.78
CA GLN A 42 -1.28 14.03 -9.17
C GLN A 42 -0.26 15.05 -9.70
N PRO A 43 1.05 14.89 -9.39
CA PRO A 43 1.69 13.79 -8.66
C PRO A 43 1.73 13.93 -7.13
N GLN A 44 1.10 14.96 -6.56
CA GLN A 44 1.18 15.31 -5.14
C GLN A 44 0.62 14.19 -4.25
N ALA A 45 -0.53 13.61 -4.61
CA ALA A 45 -1.16 12.51 -3.89
C ALA A 45 -0.23 11.31 -3.80
N TRP A 46 0.40 10.92 -4.92
CA TRP A 46 1.37 9.83 -4.93
C TRP A 46 2.58 10.12 -4.04
N ARG A 47 3.16 11.32 -4.12
CA ARG A 47 4.32 11.72 -3.30
C ARG A 47 3.97 11.78 -1.81
N ALA A 48 2.80 12.31 -1.47
CA ALA A 48 2.31 12.31 -0.10
C ALA A 48 2.13 10.88 0.42
N THR A 49 1.51 9.97 -0.35
CA THR A 49 1.42 8.55 0.01
C THR A 49 2.81 7.94 0.24
N TRP A 50 3.77 8.20 -0.64
CA TRP A 50 5.13 7.67 -0.50
C TRP A 50 5.84 8.18 0.77
N ILE A 51 5.73 9.47 1.10
CA ILE A 51 6.28 10.03 2.35
C ILE A 51 5.60 9.39 3.56
N LEU A 52 4.27 9.27 3.53
CA LEU A 52 3.50 8.62 4.60
C LEU A 52 3.95 7.18 4.83
N THR A 53 4.31 6.42 3.79
CA THR A 53 4.86 5.08 3.95
C THR A 53 6.12 5.07 4.82
N HIS A 54 7.01 6.07 4.71
CA HIS A 54 8.21 6.19 5.54
C HIS A 54 7.95 6.75 6.93
N CYS A 55 6.90 7.58 7.09
CA CYS A 55 6.57 8.23 8.36
C CYS A 55 5.61 7.42 9.25
N THR A 56 4.86 6.48 8.66
CA THR A 56 3.87 5.65 9.37
C THR A 56 4.58 4.59 10.19
N SER A 57 4.33 4.59 11.50
CA SER A 57 4.77 3.53 12.43
C SER A 57 3.77 2.38 12.47
N LYS A 58 4.10 1.29 13.18
CA LYS A 58 3.16 0.18 13.37
C LYS A 58 1.95 0.66 14.20
N ASN A 59 0.75 0.45 13.67
CA ASN A 59 -0.52 0.86 14.26
C ASN A 59 -0.56 2.37 14.62
N ASP A 60 -0.11 3.20 13.70
CA ASP A 60 0.00 4.65 13.87
C ASP A 60 -1.35 5.32 14.13
N SER A 61 -1.52 5.92 15.31
CA SER A 61 -2.78 6.57 15.72
C SER A 61 -3.24 7.69 14.78
N ARG A 62 -2.33 8.28 14.01
CA ARG A 62 -2.63 9.33 13.03
C ARG A 62 -3.30 8.77 11.77
N ILE A 63 -3.04 7.51 11.43
CA ILE A 63 -3.60 6.82 10.25
C ILE A 63 -4.90 6.11 10.58
N ILE A 64 -5.08 5.63 11.81
CA ILE A 64 -6.28 4.88 12.26
C ILE A 64 -7.61 5.50 11.78
N PRO A 65 -7.85 6.82 11.91
CA PRO A 65 -9.11 7.43 11.50
C PRO A 65 -9.38 7.37 9.98
N TYR A 66 -8.34 7.13 9.18
CA TYR A 66 -8.37 7.21 7.72
C TYR A 66 -8.21 5.86 7.02
N ILE A 67 -8.11 4.75 7.77
CA ILE A 67 -7.89 3.40 7.21
C ILE A 67 -8.92 3.08 6.13
N SER A 68 -10.22 3.27 6.42
CA SER A 68 -11.29 2.99 5.46
C SER A 68 -11.19 3.87 4.22
N ASN A 69 -10.84 5.16 4.38
CA ASN A 69 -10.65 6.06 3.23
C ASN A 69 -9.48 5.63 2.34
N PHE A 70 -8.38 5.15 2.93
CA PHE A 70 -7.26 4.61 2.17
C PHE A 70 -7.66 3.36 1.40
N ILE A 71 -8.37 2.43 2.03
CA ILE A 71 -8.87 1.20 1.39
C ILE A 71 -9.74 1.56 0.18
N GLU A 72 -10.76 2.40 0.37
CA GLU A 72 -11.69 2.84 -0.68
C GLU A 72 -11.00 3.58 -1.84
N LYS A 73 -9.82 4.17 -1.58
CA LYS A 73 -9.07 4.93 -2.58
C LYS A 73 -8.25 4.03 -3.51
N ILE A 74 -7.79 2.86 -3.06
CA ILE A 74 -6.84 2.00 -3.81
C ILE A 74 -7.29 1.74 -5.26
N PRO A 75 -8.55 1.39 -5.57
CA PRO A 75 -8.96 1.10 -6.95
C PRO A 75 -8.80 2.28 -7.91
N LYS A 76 -8.79 3.52 -7.39
CA LYS A 76 -8.69 4.77 -8.17
C LYS A 76 -7.24 5.24 -8.36
N GLN A 77 -6.28 4.55 -7.78
CA GLN A 77 -4.87 4.93 -7.78
C GLN A 77 -4.09 4.25 -8.91
N LYS A 78 -3.01 4.88 -9.36
CA LYS A 78 -2.00 4.24 -10.22
C LYS A 78 -1.18 3.23 -9.42
N ASP A 79 -0.62 2.23 -10.10
CA ASP A 79 0.09 1.09 -9.50
C ASP A 79 1.12 1.46 -8.43
N GLY A 80 1.91 2.51 -8.68
CA GLY A 80 2.90 3.01 -7.72
C GLY A 80 2.26 3.49 -6.41
N GLN A 81 1.14 4.21 -6.48
CA GLN A 81 0.42 4.70 -5.30
C GLN A 81 -0.39 3.60 -4.61
N GLN A 82 -0.98 2.67 -5.36
CA GLN A 82 -1.61 1.47 -4.80
C GLN A 82 -0.62 0.70 -3.92
N ARG A 83 0.60 0.48 -4.44
CA ARG A 83 1.67 -0.19 -3.72
C ARG A 83 2.02 0.53 -2.42
N GLU A 84 2.22 1.85 -2.44
CA GLU A 84 2.57 2.59 -1.21
C GLU A 84 1.40 2.61 -0.20
N THR A 85 0.14 2.70 -0.67
CA THR A 85 -1.05 2.63 0.18
C THR A 85 -1.17 1.28 0.88
N ILE A 86 -0.98 0.16 0.16
CA ILE A 86 -1.03 -1.18 0.77
C ILE A 86 0.06 -1.34 1.84
N LYS A 87 1.27 -0.78 1.64
CA LYS A 87 2.33 -0.81 2.67
C LYS A 87 1.95 -0.03 3.93
N ILE A 88 1.25 1.09 3.78
CA ILE A 88 0.72 1.85 4.93
C ILE A 88 -0.27 0.97 5.68
N LEU A 89 -1.24 0.37 4.98
CA LEU A 89 -2.27 -0.47 5.58
C LEU A 89 -1.72 -1.75 6.22
N ASP A 90 -0.67 -2.36 5.67
CA ASP A 90 -0.01 -3.55 6.25
C ASP A 90 0.64 -3.27 7.62
N LYS A 91 0.93 -2.00 7.93
CA LYS A 91 1.41 -1.57 9.26
C LYS A 91 0.28 -1.38 10.27
N MET A 92 -0.97 -1.32 9.84
CA MET A 92 -2.13 -0.98 10.67
C MET A 92 -2.80 -2.23 11.25
N LYS A 93 -3.50 -2.07 12.39
CA LYS A 93 -4.45 -3.07 12.87
C LYS A 93 -5.79 -2.82 12.20
N LEU A 94 -6.17 -3.70 11.28
CA LEU A 94 -7.46 -3.66 10.60
C LEU A 94 -8.51 -4.43 11.41
N ASN A 95 -9.76 -3.98 11.38
CA ASN A 95 -10.89 -4.82 11.80
C ASN A 95 -11.28 -5.80 10.68
N ASP A 96 -12.15 -6.77 10.96
CA ASP A 96 -12.49 -7.83 10.00
C ASP A 96 -13.11 -7.28 8.70
N GLU A 97 -13.94 -6.23 8.79
CA GLU A 97 -14.55 -5.59 7.62
C GLU A 97 -13.51 -4.90 6.72
N GLN A 98 -12.58 -4.16 7.33
CA GLN A 98 -11.49 -3.48 6.64
C GLN A 98 -10.52 -4.48 6.01
N GLU A 99 -10.21 -5.56 6.72
CA GLU A 99 -9.32 -6.61 6.21
C GLU A 99 -9.96 -7.36 5.04
N GLY A 100 -11.26 -7.70 5.12
CA GLY A 100 -12.00 -8.30 4.01
C GLY A 100 -12.01 -7.41 2.77
N LYS A 101 -12.34 -6.12 2.93
CA LYS A 101 -12.31 -5.16 1.80
C LYS A 101 -10.92 -5.04 1.18
N LEU A 102 -9.87 -4.99 1.99
CA LEU A 102 -8.50 -4.91 1.47
C LEU A 102 -8.08 -6.22 0.79
N PHE A 103 -8.52 -7.37 1.30
CA PHE A 103 -8.29 -8.67 0.70
C PHE A 103 -8.85 -8.74 -0.71
N ASP A 104 -10.13 -8.37 -0.91
CA ASP A 104 -10.80 -8.37 -2.22
C ASP A 104 -10.09 -7.44 -3.23
N ILE A 105 -9.67 -6.27 -2.76
CA ILE A 105 -8.89 -5.32 -3.57
C ILE A 105 -7.54 -5.93 -3.95
N CYS A 106 -6.86 -6.61 -3.03
CA CYS A 106 -5.58 -7.26 -3.31
C CYS A 106 -5.75 -8.42 -4.30
N MET A 107 -6.81 -9.22 -4.18
CA MET A 107 -7.16 -10.28 -5.13
C MET A 107 -7.34 -9.69 -6.54
N SER A 108 -8.15 -8.64 -6.66
CA SER A 108 -8.38 -7.93 -7.94
C SER A 108 -7.08 -7.38 -8.55
N ILE A 109 -6.16 -6.88 -7.72
CA ILE A 109 -4.83 -6.41 -8.18
C ILE A 109 -3.97 -7.59 -8.64
N TRP A 110 -3.96 -8.68 -7.89
CA TRP A 110 -3.15 -9.87 -8.19
C TRP A 110 -3.56 -10.54 -9.50
N GLU A 111 -4.87 -10.67 -9.72
CA GLU A 111 -5.46 -11.32 -10.89
C GLU A 111 -5.29 -10.51 -12.17
N ASN A 112 -5.18 -9.19 -12.06
CA ASN A 112 -4.99 -8.33 -13.21
C ASN A 112 -3.54 -8.41 -13.74
N LEU A 113 -3.34 -9.22 -14.77
CA LEU A 113 -2.01 -9.45 -15.38
C LEU A 113 -1.38 -8.21 -16.03
N ALA A 114 -2.17 -7.17 -16.33
CA ALA A 114 -1.66 -5.91 -16.88
C ALA A 114 -1.05 -4.98 -15.81
N LYS A 115 -1.26 -5.29 -14.51
CA LYS A 115 -0.68 -4.52 -13.41
C LYS A 115 0.82 -4.75 -13.29
N ALA A 116 1.55 -3.72 -12.87
CA ALA A 116 2.98 -3.80 -12.67
C ALA A 116 3.34 -4.92 -11.66
N PRO A 117 4.38 -5.73 -11.93
CA PRO A 117 4.77 -6.84 -11.05
C PRO A 117 4.97 -6.44 -9.57
N ALA A 118 5.45 -5.24 -9.30
CA ALA A 118 5.73 -4.76 -7.95
C ALA A 118 4.48 -4.51 -7.10
N VAL A 119 3.36 -4.05 -7.68
CA VAL A 119 2.10 -3.87 -6.95
C VAL A 119 1.42 -5.22 -6.75
N ARG A 120 1.46 -6.09 -7.77
CA ARG A 120 0.96 -7.47 -7.69
C ARG A 120 1.66 -8.26 -6.58
N TYR A 121 2.99 -8.18 -6.50
CA TYR A 121 3.75 -8.82 -5.43
C TYR A 121 3.32 -8.39 -4.03
N LEU A 122 3.07 -7.08 -3.84
CA LEU A 122 2.65 -6.58 -2.54
C LEU A 122 1.24 -7.04 -2.18
N ALA A 123 0.32 -7.03 -3.16
CA ALA A 123 -1.03 -7.57 -2.98
C ALA A 123 -0.98 -9.06 -2.60
N PHE A 124 -0.16 -9.86 -3.30
CA PHE A 124 0.06 -11.27 -2.97
C PHE A 124 0.53 -11.49 -1.53
N LYS A 125 1.49 -10.67 -1.06
CA LYS A 125 1.96 -10.76 0.32
C LYS A 125 0.83 -10.51 1.33
N PHE A 126 -0.05 -9.55 1.04
CA PHE A 126 -1.20 -9.27 1.90
C PHE A 126 -2.17 -10.44 1.90
N ILE A 127 -2.56 -10.94 0.72
CA ILE A 127 -3.43 -12.12 0.56
C ILE A 127 -2.89 -13.31 1.35
N HIS A 128 -1.61 -13.64 1.16
CA HIS A 128 -0.95 -14.76 1.86
C HIS A 128 -1.02 -14.59 3.39
N LYS A 129 -0.73 -13.40 3.91
CA LYS A 129 -0.83 -13.09 5.34
C LYS A 129 -2.26 -13.28 5.86
N THR A 130 -3.26 -12.86 5.10
CA THR A 130 -4.68 -13.03 5.46
C THR A 130 -5.08 -14.51 5.44
N CYS A 131 -4.71 -15.27 4.41
CA CYS A 131 -4.98 -16.72 4.36
C CYS A 131 -4.28 -17.50 5.49
N GLN A 132 -3.11 -17.04 5.95
CA GLN A 132 -2.47 -17.62 7.14
C GLN A 132 -3.22 -17.31 8.44
N LYS A 133 -3.91 -16.17 8.51
CA LYS A 133 -4.72 -15.77 9.66
C LYS A 133 -6.07 -16.50 9.68
N TYR A 134 -6.64 -16.77 8.51
CA TYR A 134 -7.97 -17.36 8.30
C TYR A 134 -7.87 -18.68 7.52
N PRO A 135 -7.76 -19.84 8.19
CA PRO A 135 -7.57 -21.15 7.55
C PRO A 135 -8.66 -21.54 6.54
N GLU A 136 -9.87 -21.01 6.67
CA GLU A 136 -10.98 -21.17 5.75
C GLU A 136 -10.66 -20.63 4.34
N LEU A 137 -9.74 -19.67 4.23
CA LEU A 137 -9.27 -19.12 2.95
C LEU A 137 -8.13 -19.93 2.33
N SER A 138 -7.75 -21.08 2.91
CA SER A 138 -6.64 -21.90 2.40
C SER A 138 -6.84 -22.37 0.96
N GLY A 139 -8.10 -22.53 0.51
CA GLY A 139 -8.43 -22.85 -0.88
C GLY A 139 -7.96 -21.78 -1.88
N GLU A 140 -8.05 -20.50 -1.51
CA GLU A 140 -7.65 -19.37 -2.35
C GLU A 140 -6.17 -19.42 -2.74
N MET A 141 -5.31 -19.90 -1.83
CA MET A 141 -3.86 -19.99 -2.06
C MET A 141 -3.51 -20.90 -3.24
N SER A 142 -4.28 -21.97 -3.47
CA SER A 142 -4.07 -22.88 -4.60
C SER A 142 -4.43 -22.23 -5.94
N PHE A 143 -5.45 -21.37 -5.95
CA PHE A 143 -5.90 -20.67 -7.14
C PHE A 143 -4.93 -19.56 -7.54
N ILE A 144 -4.53 -18.70 -6.60
CA ILE A 144 -3.66 -17.55 -6.89
C ILE A 144 -2.21 -17.95 -7.20
N SER A 145 -1.83 -19.21 -6.95
CA SER A 145 -0.48 -19.75 -7.21
C SER A 145 -0.30 -20.39 -8.58
N GLN A 146 -1.35 -20.41 -9.42
CA GLN A 146 -1.30 -20.94 -10.78
C GLN A 146 -0.33 -20.18 -11.67
N ASP A 147 0.31 -20.89 -12.62
CA ASP A 147 1.40 -20.36 -13.45
C ASP A 147 1.01 -19.11 -14.24
N GLN A 148 -0.25 -19.01 -14.70
CA GLN A 148 -0.78 -17.84 -15.41
C GLN A 148 -0.55 -16.51 -14.65
N TYR A 149 -0.62 -16.55 -13.30
CA TYR A 149 -0.38 -15.37 -12.47
C TYR A 149 1.11 -15.09 -12.27
N LEU A 150 1.96 -16.12 -12.35
CA LEU A 150 3.39 -16.05 -12.07
C LEU A 150 4.24 -15.68 -13.28
N GLU A 151 3.83 -16.07 -14.49
CA GLU A 151 4.60 -15.88 -15.73
C GLU A 151 4.77 -14.41 -16.13
N THR A 152 3.81 -13.56 -15.76
CA THR A 152 3.81 -12.12 -16.06
C THR A 152 4.60 -11.30 -15.03
N LEU A 153 5.17 -11.94 -14.02
CA LEU A 153 6.01 -11.29 -13.01
C LEU A 153 7.44 -11.16 -13.51
N SER A 154 8.18 -10.20 -12.97
CA SER A 154 9.62 -10.15 -13.21
C SER A 154 10.32 -11.38 -12.57
N PRO A 155 11.43 -11.88 -13.12
CA PRO A 155 12.09 -13.09 -12.60
C PRO A 155 12.39 -13.03 -11.09
N GLY A 156 12.82 -11.87 -10.59
CA GLY A 156 13.08 -11.67 -9.17
C GLY A 156 11.82 -11.75 -8.31
N ILE A 157 10.70 -11.18 -8.77
CA ILE A 157 9.43 -11.25 -8.04
C ILE A 157 8.84 -12.65 -8.11
N GLN A 158 8.86 -13.28 -9.29
CA GLN A 158 8.39 -14.65 -9.48
C GLN A 158 9.10 -15.62 -8.52
N LYS A 159 10.44 -15.52 -8.40
CA LYS A 159 11.23 -16.31 -7.45
C LYS A 159 10.77 -16.10 -6.00
N ASN A 160 10.49 -14.85 -5.61
CA ASN A 160 10.03 -14.54 -4.25
C ASN A 160 8.62 -15.07 -3.98
N VAL A 161 7.69 -14.94 -4.92
CA VAL A 161 6.34 -15.51 -4.80
C VAL A 161 6.39 -17.02 -4.67
N LYS A 162 7.13 -17.70 -5.55
CA LYS A 162 7.34 -19.17 -5.47
C LYS A 162 7.94 -19.61 -4.14
N LYS A 163 8.85 -18.81 -3.58
CA LYS A 163 9.39 -19.06 -2.23
C LYS A 163 8.28 -19.00 -1.18
N ILE A 164 7.50 -17.92 -1.14
CA ILE A 164 6.40 -17.75 -0.16
C ILE A 164 5.40 -18.91 -0.24
N ILE A 165 5.00 -19.31 -1.45
CA ILE A 165 4.08 -20.46 -1.67
C ILE A 165 4.66 -21.74 -1.07
N LYS A 166 5.97 -21.98 -1.27
CA LYS A 166 6.65 -23.21 -0.80
C LYS A 166 6.90 -23.22 0.71
N THR A 167 7.30 -22.09 1.29
CA THR A 167 7.79 -22.00 2.68
C THR A 167 6.73 -21.50 3.65
N GLY A 168 5.68 -20.86 3.17
CA GLY A 168 4.78 -20.04 3.99
C GLY A 168 5.47 -18.84 4.65
N LYS A 169 6.72 -18.52 4.27
CA LYS A 169 7.60 -17.52 4.91
C LYS A 169 8.34 -16.67 3.89
#